data_AF-A0A6D1S6C6-F1
#
_entry.id   AF-A0A6D1S6C6-F1
#
_cell.length_a   1.000
_cell.length_b   1.000
_cell.length_c   1.000
_cell.angle_alpha   90.00
_cell.angle_beta   90.00
_cell.angle_gamma   90.00
#
_symmetry.space_group_name_H-M   'P 1'
#
loop_
_entity.id
_entity.type
_entity.pdbx_description
1 polymer ?
#
loop_
_entity_poly.entity_id
_entity_poly.type
_entity_poly.pdbx_seq_one_letter_code
_entity_poly.pdbx_strand_id
1 'polypeptide(L)' 'MQLNDKHQAFYDDLCKALGRAVVLLKESGQPVTEQTLDLMLQNHNTQTEDLYLTKIYTTARRIIR' A
#
# COMPACT_ATOMS: atom_id res chain seq x y z
N MET A 1 24.72 -6.58 -12.17
CA MET A 1 23.27 -6.46 -12.48
C MET A 1 22.54 -6.27 -11.16
N GLN A 2 22.29 -5.02 -10.74
CA GLN A 2 21.76 -4.67 -9.40
C GLN A 2 20.40 -3.94 -9.46
N LEU A 3 19.84 -3.75 -10.67
CA LEU A 3 18.53 -3.10 -10.84
C LEU A 3 17.35 -4.02 -10.49
N ASN A 4 17.51 -5.35 -10.62
CA ASN A 4 16.43 -6.31 -10.39
C ASN A 4 15.99 -6.37 -8.93
N ASP A 5 16.93 -6.43 -7.99
CA ASP A 5 16.59 -6.72 -6.58
C ASP A 5 15.86 -5.55 -5.91
N LYS A 6 16.23 -4.31 -6.23
CA LYS A 6 15.55 -3.11 -5.70
C LYS A 6 14.15 -2.94 -6.29
N HIS A 7 13.98 -3.22 -7.57
CA HIS A 7 12.66 -3.17 -8.19
C HIS A 7 11.76 -4.31 -7.70
N GLN A 8 12.33 -5.50 -7.49
CA GLN A 8 11.61 -6.62 -6.91
C GLN A 8 11.17 -6.33 -5.47
N ALA A 9 12.08 -5.82 -4.63
CA ALA A 9 11.74 -5.44 -3.26
C ALA A 9 10.63 -4.38 -3.22
N PHE A 10 10.72 -3.37 -4.09
CA PHE A 10 9.68 -2.35 -4.20
C PHE A 10 8.33 -2.94 -4.66
N TYR A 11 8.34 -3.85 -5.63
CA TYR A 11 7.15 -4.57 -6.08
C TYR A 11 6.53 -5.40 -4.94
N ASP A 12 7.36 -6.17 -4.23
CA ASP A 12 6.91 -7.03 -3.13
C ASP A 12 6.27 -6.19 -2.01
N ASP A 13 6.91 -5.08 -1.63
CA ASP A 13 6.40 -4.21 -0.56
C ASP A 13 5.13 -3.48 -0.97
N LEU A 14 5.02 -3.09 -2.25
CA LEU A 14 3.80 -2.53 -2.81
C LEU A 14 2.64 -3.54 -2.78
N CYS A 15 2.88 -4.78 -3.23
CA CYS A 15 1.89 -5.84 -3.18
C CYS A 15 1.48 -6.17 -1.74
N LYS A 16 2.43 -6.20 -0.78
CA LYS A 16 2.14 -6.40 0.64
C LYS A 16 1.28 -5.27 1.21
N ALA A 17 1.57 -4.01 0.87
CA ALA A 17 0.78 -2.88 1.35
C ALA A 17 -0.68 -2.97 0.88
N LEU A 18 -0.90 -3.28 -0.40
CA LEU A 18 -2.23 -3.50 -0.96
C LEU A 18 -2.93 -4.71 -0.33
N GLY A 19 -2.25 -5.84 -0.24
CA GLY A 19 -2.79 -7.06 0.36
C GLY A 19 -3.18 -6.87 1.83
N ARG A 20 -2.35 -6.15 2.59
CA ARG A 20 -2.63 -5.86 4.00
C ARG A 20 -3.84 -4.94 4.16
N ALA A 21 -3.98 -3.92 3.31
CA ALA A 21 -5.16 -3.06 3.31
C ALA A 21 -6.45 -3.88 3.04
N VAL A 22 -6.41 -4.82 2.09
CA VAL A 22 -7.54 -5.73 1.80
C VAL A 22 -7.88 -6.60 3.01
N VAL A 23 -6.88 -7.21 3.66
CA VAL A 23 -7.09 -8.05 4.85
C VAL A 23 -7.72 -7.24 5.98
N LEU A 24 -7.17 -6.06 6.30
CA LEU A 24 -7.70 -5.21 7.37
C LEU A 24 -9.13 -4.72 7.10
N LEU A 25 -9.47 -4.41 5.85
CA LEU A 25 -10.85 -4.08 5.48
C LEU A 25 -11.79 -5.28 5.69
N LYS A 26 -11.37 -6.49 5.29
CA LYS A 26 -12.14 -7.71 5.51
C LYS A 26 -12.34 -8.02 7.00
N GLU A 27 -11.29 -7.91 7.80
CA GLU A 27 -11.33 -8.15 9.25
C GLU A 27 -12.21 -7.12 9.99
N SER A 28 -12.25 -5.87 9.50
CA SER A 28 -13.11 -4.82 10.05
C SER A 28 -14.55 -4.84 9.51
N GLY A 29 -14.91 -5.83 8.68
CA GLY A 29 -16.23 -5.95 8.07
C GLY A 29 -16.55 -4.85 7.05
N GLN A 30 -15.54 -4.08 6.62
CA GLN A 30 -15.69 -3.06 5.60
C GLN A 30 -15.67 -3.69 4.20
N PRO A 31 -16.45 -3.17 3.24
CA PRO A 31 -16.35 -3.61 1.86
C PRO A 31 -14.97 -3.27 1.29
N VAL A 32 -14.48 -4.08 0.36
CA VAL A 32 -13.23 -3.82 -0.35
C VAL A 32 -13.57 -3.14 -1.67
N THR A 33 -13.49 -1.82 -1.68
CA THR A 33 -13.69 -0.93 -2.84
C THR A 33 -12.48 -0.01 -3.02
N GLU A 34 -12.33 0.58 -4.20
CA GLU A 34 -11.27 1.58 -4.47
C GLU A 34 -11.25 2.70 -3.42
N GLN A 35 -12.42 3.20 -3.02
CA GLN A 35 -12.57 4.26 -2.02
C GLN A 35 -12.07 3.82 -0.65
N THR A 36 -12.50 2.64 -0.19
CA THR A 36 -12.09 2.10 1.12
C THR A 36 -10.60 1.74 1.17
N LEU A 37 -10.04 1.29 0.04
CA LEU A 37 -8.61 1.02 -0.10
C LEU A 37 -7.79 2.32 -0.08
N ASP A 38 -8.21 3.35 -0.83
CA ASP A 38 -7.56 4.65 -0.83
C ASP A 38 -7.53 5.27 0.58
N LEU A 39 -8.65 5.19 1.31
CA LEU A 39 -8.74 5.68 2.68
C LEU A 39 -7.80 4.92 3.64
N MET A 40 -7.79 3.58 3.57
CA MET A 40 -6.92 2.76 4.41
C MET A 40 -5.44 3.07 4.16
N LEU A 41 -5.04 3.16 2.89
CA LEU A 41 -3.66 3.49 2.51
C LEU A 41 -3.30 4.93 2.88
N GLN A 42 -4.24 5.88 2.77
CA GLN A 42 -4.03 7.25 3.22
C GLN A 42 -3.77 7.31 4.72
N ASN A 43 -4.57 6.61 5.52
CA ASN A 43 -4.41 6.59 6.98
C ASN A 43 -3.02 6.07 7.37
N HIS A 44 -2.58 4.98 6.75
CA HIS A 44 -1.23 4.45 7.00
C HIS A 44 -0.12 5.38 6.51
N ASN A 45 -0.32 6.07 5.38
CA ASN A 45 0.64 7.06 4.88
C ASN A 45 0.78 8.26 5.83
N THR A 46 -0.33 8.75 6.40
CA THR A 46 -0.32 9.86 7.35
C THR A 46 0.30 9.48 8.71
N GLN A 47 0.30 8.20 9.06
CA GLN A 47 0.84 7.69 10.31
C GLN A 47 2.32 7.27 10.24
N THR A 48 2.94 7.27 9.05
CA THR A 48 4.34 6.88 8.88
C THR A 48 5.25 8.08 8.70
N GLU A 49 6.37 8.09 9.41
CA GLU A 49 7.47 9.05 9.20
C GLU A 49 8.56 8.48 8.26
N ASP A 50 8.47 7.18 7.93
CA ASP A 50 9.39 6.51 7.03
C ASP A 50 9.13 6.91 5.56
N LEU A 51 10.10 7.60 4.95
CA LEU A 51 10.04 8.08 3.57
C LEU A 51 9.89 6.95 2.53
N TYR A 52 10.46 5.77 2.79
CA TYR A 52 10.32 4.61 1.92
C TYR A 52 8.89 4.08 1.98
N LEU A 53 8.31 3.95 3.17
CA LEU A 53 6.89 3.57 3.32
C LEU A 53 5.94 4.62 2.76
N THR A 54 6.22 5.91 2.94
CA THR A 54 5.47 7.01 2.29
C THR A 54 5.45 6.84 0.78
N LYS A 55 6.59 6.48 0.17
CA LYS A 55 6.69 6.20 -1.26
C LYS A 55 5.83 5.00 -1.67
N ILE A 56 5.87 3.91 -0.91
CA ILE A 56 5.06 2.71 -1.16
C ILE A 56 3.57 3.03 -1.12
N TYR A 57 3.08 3.67 -0.04
CA TYR A 57 1.66 4.01 0.09
C TYR A 57 1.20 5.01 -0.97
N THR A 58 2.03 6.00 -1.30
CA THR A 58 1.71 6.97 -2.36
C THR A 58 1.61 6.29 -3.71
N THR A 59 2.50 5.36 -4.03
CA THR A 59 2.42 4.57 -5.26
C THR A 59 1.20 3.65 -5.28
N ALA A 60 0.90 2.96 -4.16
CA ALA A 60 -0.28 2.11 -4.05
C ALA A 60 -1.58 2.88 -4.36
N ARG A 61 -1.72 4.07 -3.77
CA ARG A 61 -2.88 4.95 -4.01
C ARG A 61 -3.01 5.41 -5.47
N ARG A 62 -1.89 5.64 -6.16
CA ARG A 62 -1.88 6.00 -7.58
C ARG A 62 -2.27 4.86 -8.52
N ILE A 63 -2.16 3.60 -8.08
CA ILE A 63 -2.54 2.44 -8.89
C ILE A 63 -4.04 2.15 -8.77
N ILE A 64 -4.63 2.47 -7.61
CA ILE A 64 -6.06 2.26 -7.35
C ILE A 64 -6.93 3.34 -8.01
N ARG A 65 -6.36 4.52 -8.33
CA ARG A 65 -7.04 5.64 -8.99
C ARG A 65 -6.67 5.70 -10.48
#